data_AF-A0A0F7VHM2-F1
#
_entry.id   AF-A0A0F7VHM2-F1
#
_cell.length_a   1.000
_cell.length_b   1.000
_cell.length_c   1.000
_cell.angle_alpha   90.00
_cell.angle_beta   90.00
_cell.angle_gamma   90.00
#
_symmetry.space_group_name_H-M   'P 1'
#
loop_
_entity.id
_entity.type
_entity.pdbx_description
1 polymer ?
#
loop_
_entity_poly.entity_id
_entity_poly.type
_entity_poly.pdbx_seq_one_letter_code
_entity_poly.pdbx_strand_id
1 'polypeptide(L)'
;MTQSLMDDLATFLDNASWQKDKENRNVFFCDDVGLEPLLVKASTEFPNYLQRHGFQVWKVLEETKFVEKEGIGKQGYIIPVTIISGHPRLLSEPSQPLLVPKTPTIFQREPVISPALYLILALPPAT
;
A
#
# COMPACT_ATOMS: atom_id res chain seq x y z
N MET A 1 14.35 19.48 -12.65
CA MET A 1 13.91 18.69 -11.48
C MET A 1 13.51 17.33 -12.01
N THR A 2 14.20 16.26 -11.62
CA THR A 2 13.83 14.89 -12.03
C THR A 2 12.65 14.47 -11.16
N GLN A 3 11.49 14.24 -11.76
CA GLN A 3 10.33 13.72 -11.06
C GLN A 3 10.63 12.29 -10.58
N SER A 4 10.32 11.96 -9.32
CA SER A 4 10.58 10.63 -8.75
C SER A 4 9.55 9.63 -9.30
N LEU A 5 9.95 8.37 -9.47
CA LEU A 5 9.07 7.32 -10.00
C LEU A 5 7.88 7.06 -9.06
N MET A 6 8.05 7.33 -7.76
CA MET A 6 6.95 7.34 -6.79
C MET A 6 5.95 8.48 -7.01
N ASP A 7 6.39 9.64 -7.51
CA ASP A 7 5.50 10.76 -7.83
C ASP A 7 4.70 10.49 -9.12
N ASP A 8 5.32 9.81 -10.09
CA ASP A 8 4.64 9.31 -11.30
C ASP A 8 3.58 8.28 -10.94
N LEU A 9 3.92 7.33 -10.06
CA LEU A 9 2.95 6.36 -9.53
C LEU A 9 1.81 7.08 -8.79
N ALA A 10 2.11 8.04 -7.92
CA ALA A 10 1.09 8.81 -7.20
C ALA A 10 0.12 9.51 -8.18
N THR A 11 0.65 10.17 -9.21
CA THR A 11 -0.14 10.86 -10.24
C THR A 11 -1.04 9.91 -11.02
N PHE A 12 -0.53 8.71 -11.35
CA PHE A 12 -1.32 7.67 -12.00
C PHE A 12 -2.48 7.19 -11.11
N LEU A 13 -2.22 6.95 -9.82
CA LEU A 13 -3.22 6.39 -8.90
C LEU A 13 -4.44 7.29 -8.67
N ASP A 14 -4.31 8.60 -8.86
CA ASP A 14 -5.45 9.52 -8.82
C ASP A 14 -6.50 9.26 -9.90
N ASN A 15 -6.08 8.70 -11.05
CA ASN A 15 -6.94 8.44 -12.20
C ASN A 15 -7.05 6.95 -12.54
N ALA A 16 -6.42 6.08 -11.76
CA ALA A 16 -6.40 4.65 -12.00
C ALA A 16 -7.80 4.02 -11.87
N SER A 17 -7.99 2.90 -12.53
CA SER A 17 -9.15 2.02 -12.32
C SER A 17 -9.05 1.33 -10.96
N TRP A 18 -10.11 1.44 -10.17
CA TRP A 18 -10.18 0.90 -8.81
C TRP A 18 -11.30 -0.12 -8.70
N GLN A 19 -10.96 -1.36 -8.35
CA GLN A 19 -11.93 -2.37 -8.01
C GLN A 19 -12.19 -2.38 -6.51
N LYS A 20 -13.48 -2.32 -6.15
CA LYS A 20 -13.91 -2.39 -4.75
C LYS A 20 -13.71 -3.80 -4.22
N ASP A 21 -13.11 -3.93 -3.03
CA ASP A 21 -13.05 -5.23 -2.37
C ASP A 21 -14.48 -5.70 -2.01
N LYS A 22 -14.75 -6.98 -2.26
CA LYS A 22 -16.10 -7.54 -2.09
C LYS A 22 -16.53 -7.63 -0.63
N GLU A 23 -15.58 -7.68 0.30
CA GLU A 23 -15.82 -7.90 1.73
C GLU A 23 -15.61 -6.61 2.54
N ASN A 24 -14.75 -5.71 2.08
CA ASN A 24 -14.50 -4.43 2.73
C ASN A 24 -14.88 -3.24 1.83
N ARG A 25 -15.97 -2.56 2.20
CA ARG A 25 -16.52 -1.44 1.42
C ARG A 25 -15.63 -0.19 1.38
N ASN A 26 -14.61 -0.13 2.22
CA ASN A 26 -13.75 1.04 2.42
C ASN A 26 -12.37 0.88 1.75
N VAL A 27 -12.19 -0.24 1.03
CA VAL A 27 -10.93 -0.64 0.41
C VAL A 27 -11.14 -0.95 -1.06
N PHE A 28 -10.20 -0.49 -1.86
CA PHE A 28 -10.17 -0.74 -3.28
C PHE A 28 -8.78 -1.22 -3.66
N PHE A 29 -8.67 -2.21 -4.53
CA PHE A 29 -7.41 -2.62 -5.13
C PHE A 29 -7.32 -2.04 -6.54
N CYS A 30 -6.10 -1.74 -6.96
CA CYS A 30 -5.81 -1.28 -8.31
C CYS A 30 -5.54 -2.51 -9.20
N ASP A 31 -6.37 -2.71 -10.22
CA ASP A 31 -6.21 -3.76 -11.24
C ASP A 31 -5.96 -3.16 -12.64
N ASP A 32 -5.66 -1.86 -12.69
CA ASP A 32 -5.44 -1.14 -13.92
C ASP A 32 -4.23 -1.69 -14.69
N VAL A 33 -4.39 -1.92 -16.00
CA VAL A 33 -3.33 -2.47 -16.86
C VAL A 33 -2.08 -1.59 -16.91
N GLY A 34 -2.22 -0.28 -16.63
CA GLY A 34 -1.10 0.65 -16.54
C GLY A 34 -0.29 0.55 -15.23
N LEU A 35 -0.79 -0.18 -14.22
CA LEU A 35 -0.16 -0.23 -12.92
C LEU A 35 1.18 -0.95 -12.94
N GLU A 36 1.23 -2.16 -13.50
CA GLU A 36 2.40 -3.04 -13.38
C GLU A 36 3.70 -2.39 -13.88
N PRO A 37 3.74 -1.75 -15.08
CA PRO A 37 4.96 -1.10 -15.55
C PRO A 37 5.44 0.06 -14.65
N LEU A 38 4.50 0.81 -14.05
CA LEU A 38 4.82 1.91 -13.14
C LEU A 38 5.29 1.39 -11.79
N LEU A 39 4.63 0.36 -11.26
CA LEU A 39 4.97 -0.26 -10.00
C LEU A 39 6.36 -0.93 -10.05
N VAL A 40 6.69 -1.60 -11.16
CA VAL A 40 8.04 -2.16 -11.40
C VAL A 40 9.09 -1.05 -11.37
N LYS A 41 8.87 0.06 -12.07
CA LYS A 41 9.78 1.21 -12.05
C LYS A 41 9.92 1.80 -10.64
N ALA A 42 8.81 2.12 -9.99
CA ALA A 42 8.79 2.69 -8.65
C ALA A 42 9.47 1.77 -7.62
N SER A 43 9.36 0.45 -7.78
CA SER A 43 9.98 -0.52 -6.88
C SER A 43 11.51 -0.48 -6.89
N THR A 44 12.12 0.09 -7.93
CA THR A 44 13.58 0.31 -7.98
C THR A 44 14.06 1.35 -6.97
N GLU A 45 13.15 2.22 -6.49
CA GLU A 45 13.43 3.18 -5.41
C GLU A 45 13.24 2.58 -4.02
N PHE A 46 12.75 1.34 -3.91
CA PHE A 46 12.53 0.69 -2.61
C PHE A 46 13.81 0.12 -2.00
N PRO A 47 13.87 0.04 -0.67
CA PRO A 47 14.96 -0.64 0.01
C PRO A 47 15.15 -2.08 -0.47
N ASN A 48 16.40 -2.53 -0.57
CA ASN A 48 16.76 -3.85 -1.12
C ASN A 48 16.05 -5.03 -0.43
N TYR A 49 15.69 -4.91 0.84
CA TYR A 49 14.99 -5.97 1.56
C TYR A 49 13.57 -6.25 1.03
N LEU A 50 13.01 -5.35 0.20
CA LEU A 50 11.70 -5.51 -0.43
C LEU A 50 11.74 -6.19 -1.80
N GLN A 51 12.91 -6.39 -2.42
CA GLN A 51 13.02 -6.86 -3.81
C GLN A 51 12.39 -8.23 -4.12
N ARG A 52 12.10 -9.04 -3.10
CA ARG A 52 11.46 -10.36 -3.25
C ARG A 52 9.98 -10.37 -2.84
N HIS A 53 9.42 -9.23 -2.48
CA HIS A 53 8.03 -9.13 -2.06
C HIS A 53 7.12 -9.00 -3.29
N GLY A 54 5.94 -9.61 -3.20
CA GLY A 54 4.83 -9.28 -4.09
C GLY A 54 4.24 -7.93 -3.69
N PHE A 55 3.98 -7.07 -4.67
CA PHE A 55 3.40 -5.75 -4.44
C PHE A 55 1.95 -5.70 -4.90
N GLN A 56 1.08 -5.15 -4.05
CA GLN A 56 -0.31 -4.88 -4.37
C GLN A 56 -0.62 -3.43 -4.03
N VAL A 57 -1.35 -2.73 -4.90
CA VAL A 57 -1.73 -1.32 -4.68
C VAL A 57 -3.17 -1.22 -4.23
N TRP A 58 -3.36 -0.46 -3.15
CA TRP A 58 -4.63 -0.31 -2.46
C TRP A 58 -4.95 1.17 -2.20
N LYS A 59 -6.24 1.49 -2.26
CA LYS A 59 -6.83 2.77 -1.84
C LYS A 59 -7.67 2.52 -0.62
N VAL A 60 -7.38 3.27 0.44
CA VAL A 60 -8.08 3.19 1.73
C VAL A 60 -8.76 4.54 1.98
N LEU A 61 -10.08 4.52 2.11
CA LEU A 61 -10.88 5.73 2.28
C LEU A 61 -11.33 5.97 3.72
N GLU A 62 -11.56 4.89 4.47
CA GLU A 62 -11.94 4.92 5.88
C GLU A 62 -11.10 3.94 6.69
N GLU A 63 -11.29 3.91 8.01
CA GLU A 63 -10.61 2.94 8.86
C GLU A 63 -10.90 1.53 8.36
N THR A 64 -9.82 0.77 8.18
CA THR A 64 -9.85 -0.48 7.44
C THR A 64 -8.98 -1.51 8.13
N LYS A 65 -9.53 -2.70 8.28
CA LYS A 65 -8.76 -3.91 8.54
C LYS A 65 -8.53 -4.67 7.24
N PHE A 66 -7.28 -4.98 6.94
CA PHE A 66 -6.92 -5.97 5.92
C PHE A 66 -6.96 -7.35 6.57
N VAL A 67 -7.94 -8.16 6.20
CA VAL A 67 -8.16 -9.49 6.79
C VAL A 67 -7.24 -10.51 6.14
N GLU A 68 -6.81 -11.49 6.93
CA GLU A 68 -6.03 -12.65 6.48
C GLU A 68 -6.77 -13.44 5.40
N LYS A 69 -6.32 -13.28 4.16
CA LYS A 69 -6.66 -14.17 3.04
C LYS A 69 -5.36 -14.79 2.54
N GLU A 70 -5.23 -16.10 2.66
CA GLU A 70 -4.20 -16.94 2.00
C GLU A 70 -2.84 -16.25 1.78
N GLY A 71 -2.24 -15.71 2.85
CA GLY A 71 -0.92 -15.04 2.80
C GLY A 71 -0.90 -13.54 3.13
N ILE A 72 -2.05 -12.85 3.17
CA ILE A 72 -2.17 -11.49 3.72
C ILE A 72 -2.19 -11.56 5.26
N GLY A 73 -1.16 -12.11 5.92
CA GLY A 73 -1.28 -12.28 7.38
C GLY A 73 -0.20 -13.07 8.11
N LYS A 74 1.08 -12.75 7.92
CA LYS A 74 2.12 -13.16 8.90
C LYS A 74 3.13 -12.06 9.20
N GLN A 75 3.47 -11.27 8.19
CA GLN A 75 4.24 -10.04 8.28
C GLN A 75 4.29 -9.40 6.88
N GLY A 76 4.49 -8.09 6.81
CA GLY A 76 4.70 -7.40 5.55
C GLY A 76 5.04 -5.94 5.77
N TYR A 77 5.01 -5.16 4.69
CA TYR A 77 5.21 -3.72 4.76
C TYR A 77 4.07 -2.97 4.09
N ILE A 78 3.67 -1.88 4.72
CA ILE A 78 2.85 -0.84 4.09
C ILE A 78 3.80 0.24 3.61
N ILE A 79 3.73 0.58 2.34
CA ILE A 79 4.46 1.70 1.75
C ILE A 79 3.41 2.72 1.31
N PRO A 80 3.21 3.80 2.08
CA PRO A 80 2.30 4.85 1.68
C PRO A 80 2.82 5.50 0.39
N VAL A 81 1.97 5.65 -0.62
CA VAL A 81 2.33 6.29 -1.89
C VAL A 81 1.99 7.77 -1.81
N THR A 82 0.73 8.08 -1.48
CA THR A 82 0.26 9.45 -1.27
C THR A 82 -0.84 9.49 -0.22
N ILE A 83 -0.93 10.61 0.50
CA ILE A 83 -2.01 10.86 1.46
C ILE A 83 -3.13 11.58 0.72
N ILE A 84 -4.32 10.98 0.71
CA ILE A 84 -5.53 11.60 0.17
C ILE A 84 -6.02 12.66 1.15
N SER A 85 -6.08 12.32 2.46
CA SER A 85 -6.44 13.26 3.53
C SER A 85 -6.05 12.72 4.91
N GLY A 86 -5.99 13.64 5.89
CA GLY A 86 -5.78 13.30 7.29
C GLY A 86 -4.33 12.90 7.62
N HIS A 87 -4.20 12.07 8.66
CA HIS A 87 -2.92 11.58 9.18
C HIS A 87 -3.00 10.05 9.33
N PRO A 88 -2.82 9.30 8.24
CA PRO A 88 -3.00 7.85 8.25
C PRO A 88 -2.00 7.18 9.19
N ARG A 89 -2.46 6.18 9.94
CA ARG A 89 -1.69 5.46 10.96
C ARG A 89 -1.93 3.97 10.85
N LEU A 90 -0.93 3.19 11.25
CA LEU A 90 -1.07 1.75 11.44
C LEU A 90 -1.57 1.46 12.86
N LEU A 91 -2.89 1.42 13.03
CA LEU A 91 -3.57 1.23 14.32
C LEU A 91 -3.35 -0.16 14.93
N SER A 92 -2.98 -1.15 14.10
CA SER A 92 -2.68 -2.50 14.59
C SER A 92 -1.32 -2.59 15.30
N GLU A 93 -0.50 -1.54 15.32
CA GLU A 93 0.77 -1.54 16.05
C GLU A 93 0.68 -0.69 17.33
N PRO A 94 1.30 -1.09 18.46
CA PRO A 94 1.16 -0.38 19.74
C PRO A 94 1.54 1.10 19.69
N SER A 95 2.56 1.45 18.90
CA SER A 95 3.02 2.83 18.73
C SER A 95 2.18 3.64 17.75
N GLN A 96 1.24 2.99 17.05
CA GLN A 96 0.40 3.55 16.00
C GLN A 96 1.17 4.50 15.07
N PRO A 97 2.23 3.99 14.39
CA PRO A 97 3.13 4.83 13.64
C PRO A 97 2.38 5.56 12.53
N LEU A 98 2.82 6.79 12.26
CA LEU A 98 2.32 7.58 11.15
C LEU A 98 2.78 6.94 9.84
N LEU A 99 1.85 6.79 8.91
CA LEU A 99 2.10 6.30 7.57
C LEU A 99 2.57 7.46 6.69
N VAL A 100 3.89 7.60 6.55
CA VAL A 100 4.54 8.65 5.77
C VAL A 100 4.81 8.15 4.35
N PRO A 101 4.50 8.94 3.29
CA PRO A 101 4.84 8.61 1.91
C PRO A 101 6.28 8.15 1.73
N LYS A 102 6.47 7.13 0.88
CA LYS A 102 7.77 6.53 0.53
C LYS A 102 8.51 5.86 1.70
N THR A 103 7.89 5.74 2.87
CA THR A 103 8.50 5.15 4.06
C THR A 103 7.84 3.80 4.37
N PRO A 104 8.51 2.66 4.10
CA PRO A 104 7.97 1.36 4.45
C PRO A 104 7.77 1.23 5.98
N THR A 105 6.58 0.79 6.37
CA THR A 105 6.21 0.51 7.76
C THR A 105 5.88 -0.96 7.90
N ILE A 106 6.60 -1.67 8.76
CA ILE A 106 6.37 -3.09 9.01
C ILE A 106 5.05 -3.30 9.77
N PHE A 107 4.36 -4.38 9.44
CA PHE A 107 3.27 -4.93 10.25
C PHE A 107 3.54 -6.42 10.51
N GLN A 108 3.23 -6.90 11.72
CA GLN A 108 3.43 -8.31 12.11
C GLN A 108 2.14 -9.12 12.13
N ARG A 109 1.00 -8.46 11.94
CA ARG A 109 -0.35 -9.03 11.96
C ARG A 109 -1.24 -8.26 11.00
N GLU A 110 -2.47 -8.71 10.81
CA GLU A 110 -3.48 -8.02 10.00
C GLU A 110 -3.46 -6.49 10.22
N PRO A 111 -3.06 -5.70 9.21
CA PRO A 111 -2.93 -4.28 9.42
C PRO A 111 -4.30 -3.63 9.53
N VAL A 112 -4.45 -2.83 10.58
CA VAL A 112 -5.57 -1.90 10.74
C VAL A 112 -5.04 -0.52 10.45
N ILE A 113 -5.56 0.12 9.42
CA ILE A 113 -5.05 1.40 8.91
C ILE A 113 -6.13 2.45 9.06
N SER A 114 -5.77 3.61 9.61
CA SER A 114 -6.63 4.78 9.54
C SER A 114 -6.51 5.45 8.15
N PRO A 115 -7.59 6.01 7.63
CA PRO A 115 -7.63 6.62 6.29
C PRO A 115 -6.95 7.99 6.22
N ALA A 116 -6.80 8.64 5.06
CA ALA A 116 -7.13 8.22 3.69
C ALA A 116 -5.85 8.27 2.82
N LEU A 117 -5.50 7.17 2.15
CA LEU A 117 -4.24 7.08 1.40
C LEU A 117 -4.31 6.08 0.24
N TYR A 118 -3.41 6.27 -0.73
CA TYR A 118 -2.96 5.17 -1.59
C TYR A 118 -1.72 4.53 -0.95
N LEU A 119 -1.67 3.20 -0.97
CA LEU A 119 -0.57 2.45 -0.40
C LEU A 119 -0.22 1.24 -1.24
N ILE A 120 1.01 0.78 -1.10
CA ILE A 120 1.46 -0.54 -1.55
C ILE A 120 1.51 -1.45 -0.32
N LEU A 121 0.90 -2.62 -0.43
CA LEU A 121 1.19 -3.76 0.43
C LEU A 121 2.31 -4.56 -0.21
N ALA A 122 3.43 -4.67 0.49
CA ALA A 122 4.53 -5.55 0.14
C ALA A 122 4.44 -6.81 1.00
N LEU A 123 4.11 -7.94 0.35
CA LEU A 123 3.92 -9.22 1.00
C LEU A 123 5.09 -10.15 0.68
N PRO A 124 5.65 -10.87 1.67
CA PRO A 124 6.67 -11.86 1.40
C PRO A 124 6.11 -12.96 0.48
N PRO A 125 6.97 -13.68 -0.27
CA PRO A 125 6.52 -14.77 -1.12
C PRO A 125 5.81 -15.83 -0.28
N ALA A 126 4.73 -16.41 -0.83
CA ALA A 126 4.08 -17.56 -0.24
C ALA A 126 5.10 -18.71 -0.15
N THR A 127 5.37 -19.18 1.07
CA THR A 127 6.19 -20.37 1.34
C THR A 127 5.45 -21.65 0.96
#